data_AF-A0A168B236-F1
#
_entry.id   AF-A0A168B236-F1
#
_cell.length_a   1.000
_cell.length_b   1.000
_cell.length_c   1.000
_cell.angle_alpha   90.00
_cell.angle_beta   90.00
_cell.angle_gamma   90.00
#
_symmetry.space_group_name_H-M   'P 1'
#
loop_
_entity.id
_entity.type
_entity.pdbx_description
1 polymer ?
#
loop_
_entity_poly.entity_id
_entity_poly.type
_entity_poly.pdbx_seq_one_letter_code
_entity_poly.pdbx_strand_id
1 'polypeptide(L)' 'MGDDGERLQAPGATWDLIVSHELYKRGLVSVSMVSEKLRDKARCNGQGLVFPESAINQAIMQSVASGSDDLL' A
#
# COMPACT_ATOMS: atom_id res chain seq x y z
N MET A 1 11.67 -7.22 -22.26
CA MET A 1 10.72 -6.23 -22.82
C MET A 1 9.36 -6.59 -22.25
N GLY A 2 8.76 -5.84 -21.33
CA GLY A 2 9.16 -4.55 -20.77
C GLY A 2 9.36 -4.63 -19.26
N ASP A 3 10.06 -3.63 -18.74
CA ASP A 3 9.67 -2.99 -17.50
C ASP A 3 8.16 -2.72 -17.61
N ASP A 4 7.32 -3.61 -17.06
CA ASP A 4 5.92 -3.27 -16.83
C ASP A 4 5.95 -1.89 -16.18
N GLY A 5 5.42 -0.87 -16.86
CA GLY A 5 5.51 0.55 -16.49
C GLY A 5 4.73 0.89 -15.22
N GLU A 6 4.85 0.03 -14.22
CA GLU A 6 4.29 0.13 -12.89
C GLU A 6 4.87 1.37 -12.22
N ARG A 7 3.97 2.25 -11.82
CA ARG A 7 4.35 3.48 -11.15
C ARG A 7 4.97 3.14 -9.80
N LEU A 8 6.22 3.54 -9.63
CA LEU A 8 6.95 3.43 -8.38
C LEU A 8 6.75 4.70 -7.56
N GLN A 9 6.31 4.52 -6.33
CA GLN A 9 5.99 5.59 -5.41
C GLN A 9 7.07 5.70 -4.34
N ALA A 10 7.59 6.90 -4.16
CA ALA A 10 8.45 7.22 -3.04
C ALA A 10 7.64 7.18 -1.71
N PRO A 11 8.29 7.10 -0.54
CA PRO A 11 7.58 6.89 0.73
C PRO A 11 6.53 7.97 1.02
N GLY A 12 6.81 9.23 0.66
CA GLY A 12 5.85 10.33 0.80
C GLY A 12 4.63 10.19 -0.11
N ALA A 13 4.83 9.80 -1.37
CA ALA A 13 3.74 9.56 -2.31
C ALA A 13 2.92 8.31 -1.96
N THR A 14 3.58 7.28 -1.41
CA THR A 14 2.89 6.11 -0.85
C THR A 14 1.95 6.52 0.30
N TRP A 15 2.42 7.36 1.22
CA TRP A 15 1.59 7.86 2.32
C TRP A 15 0.40 8.68 1.82
N ASP A 16 0.63 9.56 0.83
CA ASP A 16 -0.44 10.36 0.21
C ASP A 16 -1.54 9.47 -0.41
N LEU A 17 -1.15 8.42 -1.14
CA LEU A 17 -2.09 7.44 -1.69
C LEU A 17 -2.92 6.74 -0.60
N ILE A 18 -2.29 6.35 0.52
CA ILE A 18 -2.98 5.70 1.63
C ILE A 18 -4.04 6.63 2.23
N VAL A 19 -3.68 7.88 2.57
CA VAL A 19 -4.60 8.81 3.24
C VAL A 19 -5.67 9.37 2.30
N SER A 20 -5.39 9.41 0.99
CA SER A 20 -6.36 9.83 -0.03
C SER A 20 -7.40 8.74 -0.33
N HIS A 21 -7.09 7.46 -0.05
CA HIS A 21 -7.97 6.33 -0.33
C HIS A 21 -9.28 6.38 0.48
N GLU A 22 -10.42 6.07 -0.16
CA GLU A 22 -11.75 6.13 0.49
C GLU A 22 -11.82 5.22 1.73
N LEU A 23 -11.32 3.99 1.62
CA LEU A 23 -11.27 3.03 2.74
C LEU A 23 -10.53 3.59 3.97
N TYR A 24 -9.47 4.39 3.78
CA TYR A 24 -8.76 5.03 4.88
C TYR A 24 -9.63 6.13 5.51
N LYS A 25 -10.27 6.96 4.68
CA LYS A 25 -11.21 7.99 5.13
C LYS A 25 -12.40 7.41 5.89
N ARG A 26 -12.80 6.18 5.58
CA ARG A 26 -13.85 5.40 6.29
C ARG A 26 -13.34 4.72 7.57
N GLY A 27 -12.05 4.83 7.90
CA GLY A 27 -11.45 4.22 9.09
C GLY A 27 -11.24 2.71 8.99
N LEU A 28 -11.30 2.13 7.79
CA LEU A 28 -11.22 0.67 7.59
C LEU A 28 -9.79 0.17 7.38
N VAL A 29 -8.86 1.07 7.05
CA VAL A 29 -7.49 0.73 6.68
C VAL A 29 -6.60 0.70 7.91
N SER A 30 -5.98 -0.45 8.17
CA SER A 30 -4.97 -0.59 9.23
C SER A 30 -3.59 -0.23 8.70
N VAL A 31 -3.06 0.93 9.13
CA VAL A 31 -1.73 1.42 8.72
C VAL A 31 -0.63 0.42 9.09
N SER A 32 -0.74 -0.22 10.25
CA SER A 32 0.23 -1.26 10.68
C SER A 32 0.26 -2.42 9.69
N MET A 33 -0.91 -2.91 9.25
CA MET A 33 -0.98 -4.01 8.30
C MET A 33 -0.49 -3.62 6.90
N VAL A 34 -0.81 -2.40 6.45
CA VAL A 34 -0.29 -1.85 5.20
C VAL A 34 1.24 -1.76 5.26
N SER A 35 1.80 -1.25 6.36
CA SER A 35 3.25 -1.10 6.53
C SER A 35 3.98 -2.45 6.52
N GLU A 36 3.40 -3.49 7.13
CA GLU A 36 3.96 -4.84 7.12
C GLU A 36 3.98 -5.42 5.71
N LYS A 37 2.88 -5.30 4.96
CA LYS A 37 2.80 -5.79 3.58
C LYS A 37 3.74 -5.06 2.64
N LEU A 38 3.96 -3.76 2.85
CA LEU A 38 4.85 -2.95 2.03
C LEU A 38 6.33 -3.23 2.31
N ARG A 39 6.70 -3.65 3.53
CA ARG A 39 8.09 -3.99 3.91
C ARG A 39 8.70 -5.00 2.94
N ASP A 40 7.97 -6.04 2.60
CA ASP A 40 8.41 -7.12 1.71
C ASP A 40 8.34 -6.75 0.21
N LYS A 41 7.71 -5.62 -0.13
CA LYS A 41 7.57 -5.13 -1.51
C LYS A 41 8.45 -3.92 -1.82
N ALA A 42 9.20 -3.48 -0.84
CA ALA A 42 10.05 -2.31 -0.94
C ALA A 42 11.24 -2.59 -1.88
N ARG A 43 11.49 -1.68 -2.83
CA ARG A 43 12.60 -1.77 -3.79
C ARG A 43 13.55 -0.61 -3.57
N CYS A 44 14.86 -0.86 -3.62
CA CYS A 44 15.85 0.20 -3.58
C CYS A 44 16.19 0.63 -5.01
N ASN A 45 15.92 1.88 -5.38
CA ASN A 45 16.20 2.41 -6.72
C ASN A 45 17.45 3.30 -6.79
N GLY A 46 18.31 3.26 -5.76
CA GLY A 46 19.51 4.10 -5.66
C GLY A 46 19.26 5.53 -5.19
N GLN A 47 18.02 6.03 -5.26
CA GLN A 47 17.62 7.34 -4.73
C GLN A 47 16.77 7.22 -3.45
N GLY A 48 16.33 6.01 -3.13
CA GLY A 48 15.63 5.69 -1.91
C GLY A 48 14.83 4.40 -2.03
N LEU A 49 14.01 4.17 -1.02
CA LEU A 49 13.03 3.09 -1.04
C LEU A 49 11.83 3.52 -1.88
N VAL A 50 11.44 2.69 -2.83
CA VAL A 50 10.25 2.89 -3.64
C VAL A 50 9.35 1.67 -3.58
N PHE A 51 8.07 1.93 -3.73
CA PHE A 51 7.02 0.92 -3.60
C PHE A 51 6.20 0.90 -4.88
N PRO A 52 5.91 -0.28 -5.44
CA PRO A 52 5.04 -0.37 -6.60
C PRO A 52 3.60 0.00 -6.22
N GLU A 53 2.95 0.87 -7.02
CA GLU A 53 1.60 1.36 -6.76
C GLU A 53 0.58 0.22 -6.63
N SER A 54 0.71 -0.83 -7.45
CA SER A 54 -0.12 -2.03 -7.34
C SER A 54 -0.01 -2.68 -5.96
N ALA A 55 1.21 -2.78 -5.40
CA ALA A 55 1.40 -3.34 -4.07
C ALA A 55 0.80 -2.45 -2.97
N ILE A 56 0.83 -1.13 -3.13
CA ILE A 56 0.20 -0.19 -2.18
C ILE A 56 -1.32 -0.41 -2.18
N ASN A 57 -1.95 -0.42 -3.35
CA ASN A 57 -3.39 -0.67 -3.47
C ASN A 57 -3.78 -2.04 -2.92
N GLN A 58 -3.03 -3.10 -3.25
CA GLN A 58 -3.28 -4.43 -2.69
C GLN A 58 -3.12 -4.48 -1.17
N ALA A 59 -2.12 -3.81 -0.61
CA ALA A 59 -1.92 -3.74 0.83
C ALA A 59 -3.10 -3.06 1.54
N ILE A 60 -3.61 -1.97 0.96
CA ILE A 60 -4.81 -1.27 1.45
C ILE A 60 -6.03 -2.20 1.43
N MET A 61 -6.31 -2.85 0.29
CA MET A 61 -7.46 -3.74 0.15
C MET A 61 -7.39 -4.93 1.10
N GLN A 62 -6.23 -5.57 1.22
CA GLN A 62 -6.03 -6.70 2.13
C GLN A 62 -6.11 -6.27 3.61
N SER A 63 -5.76 -5.02 3.93
CA SER A 63 -5.92 -4.51 5.29
C SER A 63 -7.38 -4.41 5.72
N VAL A 64 -8.28 -4.11 4.79
CA VAL A 64 -9.73 -4.06 5.04
C VAL A 64 -10.33 -5.46 5.11
N ALA A 65 -9.95 -6.35 4.18
CA ALA A 65 -10.46 -7.73 4.16
C ALA A 65 -10.17 -8.50 5.45
N SER A 66 -9.07 -8.19 6.15
CA SER A 66 -8.73 -8.79 7.44
C SER A 66 -9.48 -8.16 8.63
N GLY A 67 -10.06 -6.97 8.47
CA GLY A 67 -10.90 -6.30 9.48
C GLY A 67 -12.39 -6.58 9.30
N SER A 68 -12.78 -7.25 8.22
CA SER A 68 -14.12 -7.76 7.95
C SER A 68 -14.26 -9.24 8.32
N ASP A 69 -13.59 -9.68 9.38
CA ASP A 69 -14.03 -10.88 10.12
C ASP A 69 -15.27 -10.46 10.91
N ASP A 70 -16.38 -10.42 10.20
CA ASP A 70 -17.71 -10.34 10.78
C ASP A 70 -17.92 -11.67 11.52
N LEU A 71 -17.49 -11.71 12.79
CA LEU A 71 -17.99 -12.66 13.76
C LEU A 71 -19.47 -12.34 14.01
N LEU A 72 -20.34 -12.79 13.10
CA LEU A 72 -21.77 -12.97 13.33
C LEU A 72 -22.16 -14.44 13.17
#